data_AF-A0A495W2R4-F1
#
_entry.id   AF-A0A495W2R4-F1
#
_cell.length_a   1.000
_cell.length_b   1.000
_cell.length_c   1.000
_cell.angle_alpha   90.00
_cell.angle_beta   90.00
_cell.angle_gamma   90.00
#
_symmetry.space_group_name_H-M   'P 1'
#
loop_
_entity.id
_entity.type
_entity.pdbx_description
1 polymer ?
#
loop_
_entity_poly.entity_id
_entity_poly.type
_entity_poly.pdbx_seq_one_letter_code
_entity_poly.pdbx_strand_id
1 'polypeptide(L)'
;MSRPFTAADLRRWSAHAVPGWVHRGVLLIGWVIAFGYATTTASGCTPTAPCLPDPLLSVSVAALLATPVMLWREPVLGCALGAGFGLAEVLFEAHEGVRLAFGLHGLACALVALWLVEARRAQHRVFGDIGVPTAVRRGAPARFPGRTAAAALLLVVAGLALVKYVADASDLADHAAAAVPVTGTVVEVAEFAVTLELPASRRTFDVLSPESYAVGAAVPVLVDGQWAELVAEPADVTLPLTVMSLTLGMAAFLRLRDVAGRRAWHRVLGTASAAVEVLVRADRRGRAVLHTVDGEPFGSIAVSGAFEDDRMLAVGDLSYGGWVVLVDADRVILPNRPLRPHHRALPRLDGPGEELLGVALETPPLPFPVPPHRRDVVASRWLFAAALFLTAAAVTLRGPVVLTALWTAGTCTVAGWVRGRPSAVFHRDHAAVRSWLRTYRVPWSAVTSFRRDGDRLVLDLESGARFTLATSRRPVTELGAIARRLHDTAPHGGEPTSRLGGALPVAAFCALVASAVLWLT
;
A
#
# COMPACT_ATOMS: atom_id res chain seq x y z
N MET A 1 6.67 36.55 18.15
CA MET A 1 6.34 36.71 16.72
C MET A 1 7.00 35.57 15.96
N SER A 2 6.23 34.82 15.18
CA SER A 2 6.77 33.74 14.33
C SER A 2 7.48 34.31 13.11
N ARG A 3 8.50 33.62 12.61
CA ARG A 3 9.20 33.99 11.38
C ARG A 3 8.49 33.38 10.17
N PRO A 4 8.24 34.14 9.09
CA PRO A 4 7.67 33.60 7.85
C PRO A 4 8.64 32.67 7.14
N PHE A 5 8.14 31.55 6.61
CA PHE A 5 8.89 30.65 5.74
C PHE A 5 8.80 31.12 4.28
N THR A 6 9.89 31.66 3.75
CA THR A 6 9.92 32.33 2.43
C THR A 6 10.38 31.40 1.30
N ALA A 7 10.22 31.83 0.05
CA ALA A 7 10.75 31.14 -1.13
C ALA A 7 12.28 30.98 -1.09
N ALA A 8 13.01 31.90 -0.46
CA ALA A 8 14.46 31.80 -0.29
C ALA A 8 14.83 30.68 0.71
N ASP A 9 14.07 30.55 1.81
CA ASP A 9 14.23 29.46 2.77
C ASP A 9 13.91 28.11 2.13
N LEU A 10 12.83 28.06 1.33
CA LEU A 10 12.47 26.88 0.57
C LEU A 10 13.59 26.44 -0.38
N ARG A 11 14.22 27.36 -1.14
CA ARG A 11 15.34 27.01 -2.03
C ARG A 11 16.50 26.38 -1.28
N ARG A 12 16.91 26.97 -0.14
CA ARG A 12 17.97 26.42 0.73
C ARG A 12 17.60 25.04 1.26
N TRP A 13 16.37 24.88 1.72
CA TRP A 13 15.86 23.61 2.23
C TRP A 13 15.73 22.53 1.15
N SER A 14 15.28 22.89 -0.05
CA SER A 14 15.10 21.97 -1.18
C SER A 14 16.41 21.55 -1.83
N ALA A 15 17.48 22.36 -1.71
CA ALA A 15 18.80 22.00 -2.20
C ALA A 15 19.37 20.73 -1.54
N HIS A 16 18.89 20.39 -0.34
CA HIS A 16 19.26 19.16 0.36
C HIS A 16 18.36 17.96 0.02
N ALA A 17 17.25 18.16 -0.71
CA ALA A 17 16.31 17.08 -0.99
C ALA A 17 16.90 16.06 -1.98
N VAL A 18 16.77 14.77 -1.67
CA VAL A 18 17.08 13.71 -2.63
C VAL A 18 16.00 13.70 -3.73
N PRO A 19 16.37 13.80 -5.01
CA PRO A 19 15.40 13.74 -6.09
C PRO A 19 14.61 12.43 -6.10
N GLY A 20 13.30 12.54 -6.34
CA GLY A 20 12.39 11.39 -6.31
C GLY A 20 12.75 10.27 -7.30
N TRP A 21 13.37 10.62 -8.43
CA TRP A 21 13.75 9.68 -9.48
C TRP A 21 14.91 8.75 -9.07
N VAL A 22 15.70 9.11 -8.05
CA VAL A 22 16.79 8.26 -7.55
C VAL A 22 16.22 6.98 -6.96
N HIS A 23 15.31 7.09 -5.99
CA HIS A 23 14.78 5.92 -5.30
C HIS A 23 13.56 5.28 -6.00
N ARG A 24 12.76 6.06 -6.75
CA ARG A 24 11.60 5.51 -7.49
C ARG A 24 11.92 5.07 -8.91
N GLY A 25 13.02 5.56 -9.49
CA GLY A 25 13.49 5.23 -10.82
C GLY A 25 14.71 4.33 -10.76
N VAL A 26 15.87 4.89 -10.43
CA VAL A 26 17.16 4.18 -10.49
C VAL A 26 17.17 2.92 -9.63
N LEU A 27 16.84 3.03 -8.33
CA LEU A 27 16.83 1.86 -7.45
C LEU A 27 15.77 0.83 -7.86
N LEU A 28 14.59 1.27 -8.31
CA LEU A 28 13.54 0.36 -8.75
C LEU A 28 13.95 -0.39 -10.03
N ILE A 29 14.57 0.29 -10.99
CA ILE A 29 15.11 -0.33 -12.21
C ILE A 29 16.23 -1.30 -11.86
N GLY A 30 17.16 -0.90 -10.98
CA GLY A 30 18.23 -1.78 -10.50
C GLY A 30 17.70 -3.04 -9.83
N TRP A 31 16.62 -2.92 -9.04
CA TRP A 31 15.92 -4.07 -8.45
C TRP A 31 15.32 -4.98 -9.53
N VAL A 32 14.64 -4.42 -10.55
CA VAL A 32 14.06 -5.21 -11.66
C VAL A 32 15.14 -5.96 -12.44
N ILE A 33 16.29 -5.33 -12.69
CA ILE A 33 17.42 -5.95 -13.39
C ILE A 33 17.99 -7.10 -12.57
N ALA A 34 18.26 -6.90 -11.27
CA ALA A 34 18.81 -7.93 -10.40
C ALA A 34 17.84 -9.11 -10.24
N PHE A 35 16.55 -8.82 -10.02
CA PHE A 35 15.50 -9.83 -9.93
C PHE A 35 15.33 -10.60 -11.24
N GLY A 36 15.26 -9.89 -12.37
CA GLY A 36 15.15 -10.51 -13.69
C GLY A 36 16.33 -11.44 -13.99
N TYR A 37 17.56 -11.00 -13.68
CA TYR A 37 18.75 -11.83 -13.81
C TYR A 37 18.63 -13.13 -13.00
N ALA A 38 18.30 -13.02 -11.71
CA ALA A 38 18.13 -14.17 -10.82
C ALA A 38 17.04 -15.16 -11.30
N THR A 39 15.95 -14.67 -11.91
CA THR A 39 14.91 -15.55 -12.46
C THR A 39 15.29 -16.24 -13.78
N THR A 40 16.38 -15.82 -14.42
CA THR A 40 16.84 -16.40 -15.71
C THR A 40 18.08 -17.28 -15.57
N THR A 41 18.73 -17.30 -14.40
CA THR A 41 19.85 -18.18 -14.13
C THR A 41 19.33 -19.60 -13.90
N ALA A 42 19.70 -20.52 -14.79
CA ALA A 42 19.34 -21.93 -14.65
C ALA A 42 20.03 -22.54 -13.42
N SER A 43 19.24 -23.20 -12.57
CA SER A 43 19.74 -24.01 -11.45
C SER A 43 19.58 -25.48 -11.81
N GLY A 44 20.65 -26.13 -12.25
CA GLY A 44 20.63 -27.59 -12.49
C GLY A 44 20.74 -28.35 -11.17
N CYS A 45 19.66 -28.97 -10.74
CA CYS A 45 19.63 -29.80 -9.53
C CYS A 45 20.21 -31.18 -9.84
N THR A 46 21.09 -31.70 -8.97
CA THR A 46 21.64 -33.07 -9.12
C THR A 46 21.55 -33.83 -7.81
N PRO A 47 21.58 -35.17 -7.81
CA PRO A 47 21.59 -35.93 -6.55
C PRO A 47 22.78 -35.59 -5.63
N THR A 48 23.89 -35.13 -6.20
CA THR A 48 25.10 -34.71 -5.46
C THR A 48 25.08 -33.24 -5.03
N ALA A 49 24.21 -32.43 -5.63
CA ALA A 49 23.99 -31.03 -5.30
C ALA A 49 22.49 -30.73 -5.45
N PRO A 50 21.67 -31.19 -4.49
CA PRO A 50 20.22 -31.10 -4.58
C PRO A 50 19.76 -29.66 -4.41
N CYS A 51 18.64 -29.32 -5.05
CA CYS A 51 17.95 -28.05 -4.84
C CYS A 51 17.17 -28.13 -3.52
N LEU A 52 17.90 -27.95 -2.41
CA LEU A 52 17.31 -28.01 -1.08
C LEU A 52 16.32 -26.85 -0.89
N PRO A 53 15.19 -27.11 -0.21
CA PRO A 53 14.35 -26.02 0.30
C PRO A 53 15.24 -25.10 1.14
N ASP A 54 15.25 -23.80 0.83
CA ASP A 54 16.06 -22.82 1.55
C ASP A 54 15.15 -21.95 2.46
N PRO A 55 15.11 -22.26 3.77
CA PRO A 55 14.35 -21.46 4.73
C PRO A 55 14.80 -20.01 4.78
N LEU A 56 16.10 -19.75 4.57
CA LEU A 56 16.66 -18.41 4.63
C LEU A 56 16.19 -17.59 3.42
N LEU A 57 16.20 -18.17 2.22
CA LEU A 57 15.63 -17.53 1.03
C LEU A 57 14.14 -17.22 1.26
N SER A 58 13.36 -18.18 1.77
CA SER A 58 11.93 -18.00 2.05
C SER A 58 11.66 -16.82 3.01
N VAL A 59 12.50 -16.64 4.04
CA VAL A 59 12.41 -15.47 4.93
C VAL A 59 12.84 -14.18 4.21
N SER A 60 13.89 -14.26 3.39
CA SER A 60 14.50 -13.11 2.70
C SER A 60 13.66 -12.59 1.53
N VAL A 61 12.86 -13.45 0.88
CA VAL A 61 11.90 -13.11 -0.17
C VAL A 61 10.93 -12.02 0.29
N ALA A 62 10.56 -12.01 1.58
CA ALA A 62 9.73 -10.94 2.12
C ALA A 62 10.41 -9.56 2.00
N ALA A 63 11.70 -9.47 2.29
CA ALA A 63 12.48 -8.24 2.14
C ALA A 63 12.65 -7.87 0.66
N LEU A 64 12.95 -8.85 -0.20
CA LEU A 64 13.06 -8.69 -1.65
C LEU A 64 11.79 -8.06 -2.24
N LEU A 65 10.62 -8.65 -1.96
CA LEU A 65 9.33 -8.18 -2.50
C LEU A 65 8.84 -6.89 -1.84
N ALA A 66 9.16 -6.65 -0.56
CA ALA A 66 8.80 -5.41 0.11
C ALA A 66 9.62 -4.21 -0.37
N THR A 67 10.85 -4.42 -0.84
CA THR A 67 11.76 -3.36 -1.30
C THR A 67 11.12 -2.39 -2.31
N PRO A 68 10.58 -2.81 -3.48
CA PRO A 68 10.00 -1.89 -4.46
C PRO A 68 8.80 -1.10 -3.90
N VAL A 69 7.95 -1.76 -3.11
CA VAL A 69 6.79 -1.10 -2.47
C VAL A 69 7.25 -0.06 -1.45
N MET A 70 8.28 -0.36 -0.67
CA MET A 70 8.80 0.53 0.37
C MET A 70 9.64 1.66 -0.21
N LEU A 71 10.41 1.45 -1.28
CA LEU A 71 11.08 2.53 -2.02
C LEU A 71 10.08 3.61 -2.44
N TRP A 72 8.88 3.20 -2.88
CA TRP A 72 7.83 4.15 -3.24
C TRP A 72 7.21 4.88 -2.04
N ARG A 73 6.98 4.17 -0.93
CA ARG A 73 6.17 4.68 0.20
C ARG A 73 7.00 5.31 1.31
N GLU A 74 8.11 4.70 1.69
CA GLU A 74 9.01 5.01 2.80
C GLU A 74 10.47 4.70 2.37
N PRO A 75 11.12 5.60 1.61
CA PRO A 75 12.31 5.25 0.85
C PRO A 75 13.50 4.82 1.70
N VAL A 76 13.66 5.37 2.91
CA VAL A 76 14.71 4.93 3.85
C VAL A 76 14.51 3.46 4.25
N LEU A 77 13.26 3.05 4.53
CA LEU A 77 12.96 1.66 4.86
C LEU A 77 13.13 0.75 3.64
N GLY A 78 12.70 1.20 2.45
CA GLY A 78 12.92 0.45 1.21
C GLY A 78 14.40 0.21 0.93
N CYS A 79 15.23 1.24 1.11
CA CYS A 79 16.67 1.11 0.98
C CYS A 79 17.28 0.21 2.05
N ALA A 80 16.81 0.28 3.31
CA ALA A 80 17.28 -0.60 4.37
C ALA A 80 16.96 -2.08 4.08
N LEU A 81 15.76 -2.37 3.57
CA LEU A 81 15.35 -3.72 3.16
C LEU A 81 16.19 -4.21 1.96
N GLY A 82 16.37 -3.39 0.93
CA GLY A 82 17.19 -3.74 -0.23
C GLY A 82 18.67 -3.95 0.13
N ALA A 83 19.22 -3.14 1.04
CA ALA A 83 20.58 -3.32 1.55
C ALA A 83 20.70 -4.58 2.40
N GLY A 84 19.73 -4.86 3.28
CA GLY A 84 19.71 -6.08 4.09
C GLY A 84 19.59 -7.34 3.23
N PHE A 85 18.73 -7.32 2.22
CA PHE A 85 18.61 -8.43 1.26
C PHE A 85 19.91 -8.60 0.45
N GLY A 86 20.47 -7.52 -0.11
CA GLY A 86 21.73 -7.61 -0.85
C GLY A 86 22.91 -8.09 0.01
N LEU A 87 22.93 -7.77 1.31
CA LEU A 87 23.92 -8.33 2.24
C LEU A 87 23.70 -9.83 2.47
N ALA A 88 22.45 -10.28 2.63
CA ALA A 88 22.15 -11.71 2.76
C ALA A 88 22.61 -12.48 1.51
N GLU A 89 22.30 -11.97 0.32
CA GLU A 89 22.76 -12.54 -0.95
C GLU A 89 24.29 -12.60 -1.02
N VAL A 90 25.00 -11.54 -0.63
CA VAL A 90 26.48 -11.54 -0.59
C VAL A 90 27.05 -12.64 0.32
N LEU A 91 26.37 -12.95 1.42
CA LEU A 91 26.84 -13.91 2.43
C LEU A 91 26.48 -15.35 2.10
N PHE A 92 25.33 -15.59 1.47
CA PHE A 92 24.73 -16.93 1.35
C PHE A 92 24.53 -17.41 -0.08
N GLU A 93 24.50 -16.52 -1.08
CA GLU A 93 24.31 -16.91 -2.48
C GLU A 93 25.58 -17.54 -3.07
N ALA A 94 25.42 -18.74 -3.64
CA ALA A 94 26.49 -19.48 -4.28
C ALA A 94 26.74 -18.98 -5.71
N HIS A 95 25.70 -18.56 -6.42
CA HIS A 95 25.79 -18.11 -7.80
C HIS A 95 26.42 -16.71 -7.89
N GLU A 96 27.65 -16.63 -8.40
CA GLU A 96 28.44 -15.38 -8.40
C GLU A 96 27.74 -14.19 -9.07
N GLY A 97 27.03 -14.45 -10.17
CA GLY A 97 26.28 -13.41 -10.87
C GLY A 97 25.11 -12.84 -10.05
N VAL A 98 24.34 -13.69 -9.36
CA VAL A 98 23.19 -13.28 -8.54
C VAL A 98 23.71 -12.52 -7.31
N ARG A 99 24.74 -13.09 -6.67
CA ARG A 99 25.50 -12.47 -5.58
C ARG A 99 26.00 -11.07 -5.94
N LEU A 100 26.62 -10.90 -7.11
CA LEU A 100 27.10 -9.61 -7.59
C LEU A 100 25.95 -8.65 -7.89
N ALA A 101 24.90 -9.09 -8.58
CA ALA A 101 23.77 -8.26 -8.96
C ALA A 101 23.04 -7.68 -7.73
N PHE A 102 22.67 -8.54 -6.78
CA PHE A 102 22.01 -8.09 -5.55
C PHE A 102 22.96 -7.40 -4.58
N GLY A 103 24.25 -7.77 -4.54
CA GLY A 103 25.26 -7.05 -3.77
C GLY A 103 25.43 -5.59 -4.21
N LEU A 104 25.52 -5.35 -5.53
CA LEU A 104 25.58 -4.00 -6.10
C LEU A 104 24.29 -3.21 -5.84
N HIS A 105 23.12 -3.84 -6.01
CA HIS A 105 21.84 -3.21 -5.70
C HIS A 105 21.72 -2.85 -4.20
N GLY A 106 22.14 -3.75 -3.32
CA GLY A 106 22.16 -3.56 -1.87
C GLY A 106 23.08 -2.41 -1.46
N LEU A 107 24.28 -2.33 -2.03
CA LEU A 107 25.22 -1.22 -1.81
C LEU A 107 24.62 0.12 -2.27
N ALA A 108 24.02 0.16 -3.45
CA ALA A 108 23.36 1.36 -3.95
C ALA A 108 22.22 1.81 -3.02
N CYS A 109 21.42 0.86 -2.52
CA CYS A 109 20.41 1.12 -1.52
C CYS A 109 21.01 1.70 -0.23
N ALA A 110 22.10 1.13 0.31
CA ALA A 110 22.75 1.62 1.52
C ALA A 110 23.25 3.07 1.36
N LEU A 111 23.89 3.40 0.23
CA LEU A 111 24.36 4.75 -0.07
C LEU A 111 23.20 5.75 -0.18
N VAL A 112 22.10 5.38 -0.85
CA VAL A 112 20.91 6.22 -0.96
C VAL A 112 20.20 6.37 0.40
N ALA A 113 20.18 5.34 1.24
CA ALA A 113 19.66 5.44 2.61
C ALA A 113 20.44 6.49 3.42
N LEU A 114 21.77 6.45 3.37
CA LEU A 114 22.63 7.44 4.02
C LEU A 114 22.37 8.84 3.47
N TRP A 115 22.27 9.00 2.15
CA TRP A 115 21.96 10.28 1.51
C TRP A 115 20.59 10.82 1.97
N LEU A 116 19.56 9.98 2.05
CA LEU A 116 18.22 10.36 2.53
C LEU A 116 18.25 10.80 4.01
N VAL A 117 19.03 10.12 4.85
CA VAL A 117 19.19 10.48 6.27
C VAL A 117 19.91 11.82 6.42
N GLU A 118 21.00 12.02 5.68
CA GLU A 118 21.76 13.29 5.69
C GLU A 118 20.95 14.45 5.11
N ALA A 119 20.23 14.22 4.01
CA ALA A 119 19.28 15.17 3.44
C ALA A 119 18.25 15.61 4.49
N ARG A 120 17.69 14.66 5.23
CA ARG A 120 16.73 14.95 6.30
C ARG A 120 17.36 15.75 7.44
N ARG A 121 18.56 15.39 7.87
CA ARG A 121 19.31 16.13 8.91
C ARG A 121 19.63 17.56 8.48
N ALA A 122 20.02 17.76 7.22
CA ALA A 122 20.29 19.08 6.66
C ALA A 122 19.01 19.93 6.57
N GLN A 123 17.91 19.35 6.08
CA GLN A 123 16.59 19.98 6.08
C GLN A 123 16.13 20.39 7.48
N HIS A 124 16.35 19.51 8.47
CA HIS A 124 16.01 19.79 9.86
C HIS A 124 16.84 20.94 10.44
N ARG A 125 18.13 21.03 10.10
CA ARG A 125 19.01 22.16 10.49
C ARG A 125 18.54 23.49 9.91
N VAL A 126 18.29 23.54 8.59
CA VAL A 126 17.78 24.75 7.92
C VAL A 126 16.50 25.24 8.59
N PHE A 127 15.62 24.30 8.98
CA PHE A 127 14.39 24.63 9.69
C PHE A 127 14.63 25.10 11.13
N GLY A 128 15.54 24.46 11.86
CA GLY A 128 15.93 24.86 13.21
C GLY A 128 16.54 26.27 13.28
N ASP A 129 17.32 26.66 12.27
CA ASP A 129 17.99 27.98 12.22
C ASP A 129 17.01 29.16 12.03
N ILE A 130 15.85 28.90 11.41
CA ILE A 130 14.82 29.91 11.14
C ILE A 130 13.64 29.84 12.10
N GLY A 131 13.39 28.68 12.70
CA GLY A 131 12.22 28.42 13.53
C GLY A 131 12.33 29.05 14.91
N VAL A 132 11.19 29.50 15.44
CA VAL A 132 11.09 29.99 16.82
C VAL A 132 10.58 28.84 17.70
N PRO A 133 11.24 28.52 18.83
CA PRO A 133 10.75 27.49 19.74
C PRO A 133 9.34 27.80 20.24
N THR A 134 8.38 26.93 19.93
CA THR A 134 6.98 27.10 20.30
C THR A 134 6.45 25.81 20.94
N ALA A 135 5.77 25.97 22.08
CA ALA A 135 5.09 24.86 22.76
C ALA A 135 3.62 24.82 22.33
N VAL A 136 3.16 23.66 21.85
CA VAL A 136 1.76 23.46 21.48
C VAL A 136 0.98 22.98 22.72
N ARG A 137 0.20 23.87 23.33
CA ARG A 137 -0.71 23.48 24.42
C ARG A 137 -2.02 22.98 23.82
N ARG A 138 -2.29 21.68 24.01
CA ARG A 138 -3.52 20.91 23.67
C ARG A 138 -3.48 20.19 22.31
N GLY A 139 -3.89 18.92 22.36
CA GLY A 139 -4.08 18.05 21.22
C GLY A 139 -4.12 16.59 21.68
N ALA A 140 -5.28 15.94 21.62
CA ALA A 140 -5.35 14.50 21.84
C ALA A 140 -4.94 13.81 20.53
N PRO A 141 -3.85 13.00 20.51
CA PRO A 141 -3.44 12.34 19.28
C PRO A 141 -4.54 11.41 18.79
N ALA A 142 -4.82 11.47 17.48
CA ALA A 142 -5.80 10.58 16.86
C ALA A 142 -5.38 9.11 17.09
N ARG A 143 -6.24 8.34 17.75
CA ARG A 143 -6.07 6.89 17.88
C ARG A 143 -6.53 6.23 16.58
N PHE A 144 -5.67 5.42 15.97
CA PHE A 144 -6.01 4.62 14.80
C PHE A 144 -6.21 3.15 15.18
N PRO A 145 -7.37 2.77 15.77
CA PRO A 145 -7.60 1.40 16.25
C PRO A 145 -7.46 0.36 15.13
N GLY A 146 -7.85 0.71 13.90
CA GLY A 146 -7.81 -0.20 12.75
C GLY A 146 -6.43 -0.74 12.39
N ARG A 147 -5.34 0.04 12.58
CA ARG A 147 -3.98 -0.45 12.28
C ARG A 147 -3.51 -1.49 13.30
N THR A 148 -3.89 -1.30 14.56
CA THR A 148 -3.52 -2.23 15.64
C THR A 148 -4.26 -3.55 15.47
N ALA A 149 -5.56 -3.50 15.16
CA ALA A 149 -6.35 -4.69 14.85
C ALA A 149 -5.80 -5.44 13.63
N ALA A 150 -5.47 -4.73 12.54
CA ALA A 150 -4.86 -5.33 11.36
C ALA A 150 -3.49 -5.98 11.65
N ALA A 151 -2.64 -5.33 12.45
CA ALA A 151 -1.36 -5.90 12.85
C ALA A 151 -1.54 -7.16 13.72
N ALA A 152 -2.50 -7.16 14.65
CA ALA A 152 -2.81 -8.34 15.46
C ALA A 152 -3.30 -9.52 14.60
N LEU A 153 -4.19 -9.26 13.63
CA LEU A 153 -4.65 -10.29 12.70
C LEU A 153 -3.49 -10.87 11.88
N LEU A 154 -2.58 -10.02 11.37
CA LEU A 154 -1.40 -10.47 10.64
C LEU A 154 -0.45 -11.30 11.50
N LEU A 155 -0.32 -11.01 12.80
CA LEU A 155 0.44 -11.85 13.73
C LEU A 155 -0.18 -13.23 13.92
N VAL A 156 -1.51 -13.33 13.97
CA VAL A 156 -2.20 -14.62 14.02
C VAL A 156 -1.92 -15.43 12.76
N VAL A 157 -2.02 -14.80 11.58
CA VAL A 157 -1.68 -15.47 10.30
C VAL A 157 -0.22 -15.91 10.28
N ALA A 158 0.71 -15.07 10.75
CA ALA A 158 2.12 -15.45 10.85
C ALA A 158 2.32 -16.67 11.76
N GLY A 159 1.66 -16.69 12.92
CA GLY A 159 1.71 -17.82 13.85
C GLY A 159 1.17 -19.12 13.23
N LEU A 160 0.03 -19.06 12.54
CA LEU A 160 -0.54 -20.23 11.86
C LEU A 160 0.37 -20.74 10.74
N ALA A 161 0.96 -19.84 9.96
CA ALA A 161 1.89 -20.20 8.88
C ALA A 161 3.17 -20.84 9.42
N LEU A 162 3.69 -20.36 10.57
CA LEU A 162 4.81 -21.00 11.26
C LEU A 162 4.45 -22.40 11.77
N VAL A 163 3.26 -22.58 12.37
CA VAL A 163 2.80 -23.89 12.82
C VAL A 163 2.69 -24.87 11.65
N LYS A 164 2.14 -24.43 10.51
CA LYS A 164 2.08 -25.24 9.28
C LYS A 164 3.48 -25.62 8.80
N TYR A 165 4.41 -24.67 8.71
CA TYR A 165 5.80 -24.96 8.33
C TYR A 165 6.44 -26.02 9.23
N VAL A 166 6.30 -25.88 10.56
CA VAL A 166 6.90 -26.83 11.52
C VAL A 166 6.26 -28.21 11.39
N ALA A 167 4.94 -28.30 11.20
CA ALA A 167 4.26 -29.57 11.01
C ALA A 167 4.71 -30.25 9.71
N ASP A 168 4.64 -29.55 8.58
CA ASP A 168 5.00 -30.07 7.25
C ASP A 168 6.50 -30.46 7.20
N ALA A 169 7.38 -29.67 7.82
CA ALA A 169 8.80 -29.99 7.90
C ALA A 169 9.10 -31.18 8.82
N SER A 170 8.35 -31.37 9.91
CA SER A 170 8.51 -32.54 10.79
C SER A 170 8.04 -33.82 10.11
N ASP A 171 6.90 -33.77 9.41
CA ASP A 171 6.34 -34.89 8.68
C ASP A 171 7.29 -35.36 7.57
N LEU A 172 7.86 -34.40 6.83
CA LEU A 172 8.87 -34.68 5.81
C LEU A 172 10.15 -35.30 6.42
N ALA A 173 10.60 -34.80 7.57
CA ALA A 173 11.78 -35.33 8.25
C ALA A 173 11.57 -36.77 8.75
N ASP A 174 10.37 -37.09 9.26
CA ASP A 174 10.00 -38.43 9.70
C ASP A 174 9.96 -39.41 8.52
N HIS A 175 9.35 -39.01 7.39
CA HIS A 175 9.37 -39.79 6.15
C HIS A 175 10.78 -40.00 5.60
N ALA A 176 11.59 -38.94 5.53
CA ALA A 176 12.97 -39.03 5.04
C ALA A 176 13.85 -39.95 5.92
N ALA A 177 13.60 -39.98 7.23
CA ALA A 177 14.31 -40.87 8.15
C ALA A 177 13.89 -42.34 8.02
N ALA A 178 12.63 -42.62 7.66
CA ALA A 178 12.10 -43.96 7.44
C ALA A 178 12.34 -44.49 6.01
N ALA A 179 12.64 -43.61 5.06
CA ALA A 179 12.69 -43.94 3.65
C ALA A 179 13.86 -44.84 3.26
N VAL A 180 13.61 -45.70 2.27
CA VAL A 180 14.60 -46.56 1.63
C VAL A 180 14.98 -45.97 0.26
N PRO A 181 16.29 -45.87 -0.08
CA PRO A 181 16.71 -45.41 -1.40
C PRO A 181 16.38 -46.46 -2.47
N VAL A 182 15.72 -46.03 -3.54
CA VAL A 182 15.33 -46.84 -4.69
C VAL A 182 15.74 -46.11 -5.97
N THR A 183 16.06 -46.86 -7.02
CA THR A 183 16.32 -46.28 -8.35
C THR A 183 15.06 -46.38 -9.20
N GLY A 184 14.54 -45.24 -9.64
CA GLY A 184 13.46 -45.13 -10.62
C GLY A 184 14.00 -44.91 -12.03
N THR A 185 13.21 -45.26 -13.05
CA THR A 185 13.53 -44.94 -14.45
C THR A 185 12.56 -43.89 -14.96
N VAL A 186 13.08 -42.80 -15.54
CA VAL A 186 12.24 -41.74 -16.13
C VAL A 186 11.48 -42.29 -17.33
N VAL A 187 10.15 -42.25 -17.30
CA VAL A 187 9.30 -42.69 -18.42
C VAL A 187 8.68 -41.52 -19.17
N GLU A 188 8.51 -40.38 -18.51
CA GLU A 188 7.88 -39.20 -19.10
C GLU A 188 8.42 -37.93 -18.43
N VAL A 189 8.66 -36.91 -19.24
CA VAL A 189 9.08 -35.58 -18.80
C VAL A 189 8.07 -34.58 -19.36
N ALA A 190 7.40 -33.86 -18.46
CA ALA A 190 6.49 -32.76 -18.74
C ALA A 190 7.12 -31.43 -18.28
N GLU A 191 6.44 -30.30 -18.55
CA GLU A 191 6.98 -28.95 -18.31
C GLU A 191 7.37 -28.66 -16.85
N PHE A 192 6.71 -29.27 -15.87
CA PHE A 192 7.00 -29.10 -14.44
C PHE A 192 6.84 -30.40 -13.66
N ALA A 193 6.90 -31.54 -14.37
CA ALA A 193 6.68 -32.82 -13.74
C ALA A 193 7.45 -33.92 -14.45
N VAL A 194 7.95 -34.88 -13.69
CA VAL A 194 8.64 -36.08 -14.18
C VAL A 194 7.92 -37.30 -13.65
N THR A 195 7.58 -38.22 -14.54
CA THR A 195 7.00 -39.51 -14.16
C THR A 195 8.08 -40.58 -14.19
N LEU A 196 8.25 -41.27 -13.06
CA LEU A 196 9.19 -42.36 -12.88
C LEU A 196 8.46 -43.70 -12.77
N GLU A 197 9.05 -44.72 -13.40
CA GLU A 197 8.76 -46.12 -13.13
C GLU A 197 9.64 -46.60 -11.97
N LEU A 198 9.02 -46.90 -10.83
CA LEU A 198 9.66 -47.49 -9.65
C LEU A 198 9.41 -49.01 -9.65
N PRO A 199 10.18 -49.83 -8.92
CA PRO A 199 10.04 -51.29 -8.90
C PRO A 199 8.63 -51.81 -8.58
N ALA A 200 7.85 -51.06 -7.81
CA ALA A 200 6.51 -51.44 -7.36
C ALA A 200 5.39 -50.54 -7.88
N SER A 201 5.70 -49.40 -8.52
CA SER A 201 4.68 -48.42 -8.91
C SER A 201 5.21 -47.39 -9.89
N ARG A 202 4.30 -46.73 -10.62
CA ARG A 202 4.61 -45.54 -11.41
C ARG A 202 4.16 -44.30 -10.63
N ARG A 203 5.01 -43.28 -10.53
CA ARG A 203 4.72 -42.03 -9.80
C ARG A 203 5.16 -40.79 -10.55
N THR A 204 4.40 -39.71 -10.43
CA THR A 204 4.71 -38.39 -11.00
C THR A 204 5.15 -37.45 -9.89
N PHE A 205 6.24 -36.73 -10.11
CA PHE A 205 6.84 -35.78 -9.19
C PHE A 205 6.83 -34.40 -9.83
N ASP A 206 6.52 -33.36 -9.06
CA ASP A 206 6.72 -31.98 -9.51
C ASP A 206 8.21 -31.64 -9.47
N VAL A 207 8.72 -31.02 -10.53
CA VAL A 207 10.14 -30.63 -10.66
C VAL A 207 10.27 -29.19 -11.13
N LEU A 208 11.31 -28.50 -10.65
CA LEU A 208 11.70 -27.15 -11.04
C LEU A 208 12.47 -27.14 -12.36
N SER A 209 13.26 -28.18 -12.63
CA SER A 209 14.16 -28.26 -13.79
C SER A 209 13.97 -29.57 -14.57
N PRO A 210 12.85 -29.72 -15.30
CA PRO A 210 12.58 -30.93 -16.09
C PRO A 210 13.69 -31.27 -17.10
N GLU A 211 14.41 -30.26 -17.59
CA GLU A 211 15.56 -30.40 -18.50
C GLU A 211 16.72 -31.20 -17.91
N SER A 212 16.76 -31.38 -16.58
CA SER A 212 17.76 -32.20 -15.89
C SER A 212 17.45 -33.70 -15.98
N TYR A 213 16.29 -34.09 -16.51
CA TYR A 213 15.84 -35.47 -16.62
C TYR A 213 15.68 -35.88 -18.07
N ALA A 214 16.23 -37.05 -18.43
CA ALA A 214 16.06 -37.65 -19.75
C ALA A 214 15.21 -38.91 -19.63
N VAL A 215 14.31 -39.15 -20.58
CA VAL A 215 13.56 -40.41 -20.66
C VAL A 215 14.54 -41.58 -20.76
N GLY A 216 14.33 -42.61 -19.93
CA GLY A 216 15.21 -43.76 -19.75
C GLY A 216 16.33 -43.56 -18.72
N ALA A 217 16.51 -42.35 -18.17
CA ALA A 217 17.53 -42.12 -17.15
C ALA A 217 17.15 -42.77 -15.81
N ALA A 218 18.16 -43.30 -15.11
CA ALA A 218 18.04 -43.80 -13.76
C ALA A 218 18.15 -42.64 -12.76
N VAL A 219 17.15 -42.48 -11.90
CA VAL A 219 17.05 -41.37 -10.93
C VAL A 219 16.89 -41.94 -9.52
N PRO A 220 17.69 -41.50 -8.54
CA PRO A 220 17.53 -41.93 -7.16
C PRO A 220 16.30 -41.26 -6.52
N VAL A 221 15.50 -42.08 -5.82
CA VAL A 221 14.25 -41.70 -5.15
C VAL A 221 14.26 -42.28 -3.74
N LEU A 222 13.78 -41.53 -2.76
CA LEU A 222 13.49 -42.03 -1.41
C LEU A 222 12.05 -42.51 -1.35
N VAL A 223 11.80 -43.70 -0.79
CA VAL A 223 10.45 -44.28 -0.70
C VAL A 223 10.14 -44.72 0.73
N ASP A 224 9.01 -44.26 1.27
CA ASP A 224 8.43 -44.70 2.55
C ASP A 224 6.92 -44.98 2.35
N GLY A 225 6.56 -46.24 2.16
CA GLY A 225 5.19 -46.66 1.88
C GLY A 225 4.57 -45.95 0.66
N GLN A 226 3.57 -45.10 0.89
CA GLN A 226 2.92 -44.32 -0.16
C GLN A 226 3.61 -42.97 -0.45
N TRP A 227 4.55 -42.56 0.40
CA TRP A 227 5.36 -41.36 0.20
C TRP A 227 6.58 -41.68 -0.67
N ALA A 228 6.98 -40.74 -1.54
CA ALA A 228 8.24 -40.79 -2.25
C ALA A 228 8.72 -39.38 -2.58
N GLU A 229 10.03 -39.22 -2.70
CA GLU A 229 10.68 -37.93 -2.95
C GLU A 229 11.92 -38.11 -3.84
N LEU A 230 12.15 -37.16 -4.75
CA LEU A 230 13.35 -37.12 -5.56
C LEU A 230 14.53 -36.67 -4.70
N VAL A 231 15.66 -37.38 -4.77
CA VAL A 231 16.87 -36.97 -4.03
C VAL A 231 17.42 -35.64 -4.57
N ALA A 232 17.32 -35.40 -5.88
CA ALA A 232 17.83 -34.18 -6.51
C ALA A 232 16.96 -32.95 -6.24
N GLU A 233 15.64 -33.14 -6.07
CA GLU A 233 14.65 -32.07 -5.90
C GLU A 233 13.66 -32.45 -4.79
N PRO A 234 14.07 -32.29 -3.52
CA PRO A 234 13.18 -32.51 -2.39
C PRO A 234 11.97 -31.56 -2.42
N ALA A 235 10.88 -31.95 -1.77
CA ALA A 235 9.66 -31.18 -1.68
C ALA A 235 9.90 -29.85 -0.94
N ASP A 236 9.53 -28.74 -1.57
CA ASP A 236 9.64 -27.41 -0.95
C ASP A 236 8.45 -27.10 -0.03
N VAL A 237 8.67 -27.31 1.27
CA VAL A 237 7.71 -26.96 2.33
C VAL A 237 7.89 -25.54 2.87
N THR A 238 8.69 -24.68 2.25
CA THR A 238 9.06 -23.37 2.81
C THR A 238 8.06 -22.25 2.50
N LEU A 239 7.06 -22.48 1.65
CA LEU A 239 6.02 -21.49 1.33
C LEU A 239 5.33 -20.89 2.58
N PRO A 240 4.90 -21.67 3.60
CA PRO A 240 4.32 -21.11 4.81
C PRO A 240 5.30 -20.19 5.56
N LEU A 241 6.61 -20.46 5.47
CA LEU A 241 7.64 -19.58 6.03
C LEU A 241 7.74 -18.24 5.31
N THR A 242 7.57 -18.22 3.98
CA THR A 242 7.45 -16.97 3.19
C THR A 242 6.20 -16.17 3.63
N VAL A 243 5.05 -16.83 3.78
CA VAL A 243 3.81 -16.22 4.26
C VAL A 243 3.98 -15.63 5.66
N MET A 244 4.59 -16.39 6.57
CA MET A 244 4.94 -15.95 7.92
C MET A 244 5.78 -14.67 7.86
N SER A 245 6.84 -14.67 7.06
CA SER A 245 7.80 -13.56 6.97
C SER A 245 7.16 -12.28 6.41
N LEU A 246 6.34 -12.40 5.37
CA LEU A 246 5.59 -11.28 4.80
C LEU A 246 4.58 -10.69 5.80
N THR A 247 3.81 -11.55 6.47
CA THR A 247 2.77 -11.11 7.41
C THR A 247 3.36 -10.53 8.68
N LEU A 248 4.41 -11.13 9.23
CA LEU A 248 5.18 -10.62 10.36
C LEU A 248 5.83 -9.28 10.03
N GLY A 249 6.48 -9.16 8.87
CA GLY A 249 7.08 -7.92 8.40
C GLY A 249 6.06 -6.79 8.24
N MET A 250 4.88 -7.09 7.68
CA MET A 250 3.79 -6.11 7.56
C MET A 250 3.21 -5.71 8.94
N ALA A 251 3.04 -6.66 9.86
CA ALA A 251 2.59 -6.38 11.22
C ALA A 251 3.58 -5.46 11.95
N ALA A 252 4.88 -5.80 11.89
CA ALA A 252 5.95 -4.99 12.43
C ALA A 252 5.97 -3.58 11.83
N PHE A 253 5.85 -3.46 10.51
CA PHE A 253 5.76 -2.17 9.82
C PHE A 253 4.59 -1.32 10.31
N LEU A 254 3.38 -1.89 10.38
CA LEU A 254 2.19 -1.18 10.88
C LEU A 254 2.39 -0.71 12.32
N ARG A 255 2.96 -1.57 13.16
CA ARG A 255 3.22 -1.26 14.57
C ARG A 255 4.29 -0.19 14.73
N LEU A 256 5.41 -0.29 14.01
CA LEU A 256 6.49 0.69 14.02
C LEU A 256 6.01 2.06 13.54
N ARG A 257 5.14 2.12 12.51
CA ARG A 257 4.55 3.39 12.08
C ARG A 257 3.67 4.03 13.13
N ASP A 258 2.89 3.22 13.84
CA ASP A 258 2.04 3.70 14.92
C ASP A 258 2.88 4.20 16.11
N VAL A 259 3.90 3.43 16.52
CA VAL A 259 4.84 3.83 17.58
C VAL A 259 5.63 5.08 17.19
N ALA A 260 6.16 5.15 15.97
CA ALA A 260 6.89 6.31 15.46
C ALA A 260 5.99 7.56 15.42
N GLY A 261 4.73 7.39 14.99
CA GLY A 261 3.73 8.46 15.05
C GLY A 261 3.49 8.93 16.48
N ARG A 262 3.24 8.02 17.43
CA ARG A 262 3.05 8.38 18.85
C ARG A 262 4.27 9.07 19.44
N ARG A 263 5.48 8.58 19.17
CA ARG A 263 6.73 9.21 19.66
C ARG A 263 6.94 10.59 19.06
N ALA A 264 6.69 10.76 17.77
CA ALA A 264 6.74 12.07 17.14
C ALA A 264 5.70 13.01 17.75
N TRP A 265 4.49 12.50 18.03
CA TRP A 265 3.44 13.24 18.70
C TRP A 265 3.81 13.71 20.10
N HIS A 266 4.34 12.81 20.92
CA HIS A 266 4.81 13.16 22.25
C HIS A 266 5.95 14.19 22.22
N ARG A 267 6.84 14.15 21.22
CA ARG A 267 7.88 15.18 21.06
C ARG A 267 7.29 16.54 20.71
N VAL A 268 6.45 16.61 19.68
CA VAL A 268 5.89 17.90 19.21
C VAL A 268 4.94 18.53 20.24
N LEU A 269 4.15 17.72 20.96
CA LEU A 269 3.18 18.22 21.95
C LEU A 269 3.78 18.37 23.36
N GLY A 270 4.84 17.61 23.68
CA GLY A 270 5.43 17.58 25.01
C GLY A 270 6.61 18.54 25.21
N THR A 271 7.22 19.03 24.13
CA THR A 271 8.40 19.92 24.20
C THR A 271 8.27 21.09 23.23
N ALA A 272 8.91 22.22 23.55
CA ALA A 272 8.99 23.34 22.61
C ALA A 272 9.74 22.88 21.35
N SER A 273 9.10 23.04 20.19
CA SER A 273 9.64 22.64 18.89
C SER A 273 9.78 23.85 17.98
N ALA A 274 10.69 23.80 17.02
CA ALA A 274 10.85 24.86 16.04
C ALA A 274 9.54 25.10 15.27
N ALA A 275 9.22 26.39 15.05
CA ALA A 275 7.98 26.81 14.42
C ALA A 275 8.19 27.96 13.43
N VAL A 276 7.51 27.90 12.28
CA VAL A 276 7.51 28.97 11.27
C VAL A 276 6.10 29.20 10.75
N GLU A 277 5.84 30.40 10.26
CA GLU A 277 4.58 30.73 9.59
C GLU A 277 4.61 30.25 8.14
N VAL A 278 3.60 29.49 7.75
CA VAL A 278 3.39 28.94 6.40
C VAL A 278 1.99 29.28 5.93
N LEU A 279 1.79 29.36 4.61
CA LEU A 279 0.46 29.41 4.04
C LEU A 279 -0.04 27.97 3.85
N VAL A 280 -1.20 27.64 4.42
CA VAL A 280 -1.79 26.30 4.32
C VAL A 280 -2.99 26.36 3.39
N ARG A 281 -3.05 25.43 2.43
CA ARG A 281 -4.18 25.31 1.50
C ARG A 281 -4.69 23.89 1.41
N ALA A 282 -5.99 23.70 1.25
CA ALA A 282 -6.56 22.37 1.08
C ALA A 282 -6.35 21.82 -0.34
N ASP A 283 -5.84 20.59 -0.48
CA ASP A 283 -5.86 19.87 -1.75
C ASP A 283 -7.24 19.25 -2.03
N ARG A 284 -7.42 18.79 -3.29
CA ARG A 284 -8.63 18.07 -3.75
C ARG A 284 -8.97 16.78 -2.99
N ARG A 285 -8.12 16.34 -2.06
CA ARG A 285 -8.27 15.15 -1.23
C ARG A 285 -8.39 15.53 0.26
N GLY A 286 -8.57 16.81 0.58
CA GLY A 286 -8.66 17.32 1.95
C GLY A 286 -7.34 17.26 2.73
N ARG A 287 -6.19 17.23 2.05
CA ARG A 287 -4.87 17.32 2.67
C ARG A 287 -4.46 18.77 2.77
N ALA A 288 -3.76 19.13 3.85
CA ALA A 288 -3.08 20.41 3.95
C ALA A 288 -1.83 20.39 3.07
N VAL A 289 -1.79 21.26 2.06
CA VAL A 289 -0.61 21.60 1.28
C VAL A 289 0.03 22.80 1.96
N LEU A 290 1.32 22.68 2.27
CA LEU A 290 2.10 23.73 2.88
C LEU A 290 2.78 24.50 1.75
N HIS A 291 2.56 25.81 1.77
CA HIS A 291 3.18 26.78 0.90
C HIS A 291 4.09 27.70 1.73
N THR A 292 5.11 28.27 1.08
CA THR A 292 5.76 29.46 1.62
C THR A 292 4.74 30.58 1.76
N VAL A 293 5.04 31.58 2.58
CA VAL A 293 4.17 32.77 2.66
C VAL A 293 4.03 33.49 1.31
N ASP A 294 5.00 33.29 0.40
CA ASP A 294 5.01 33.78 -0.98
C ASP A 294 4.19 32.90 -1.95
N GLY A 295 3.64 31.78 -1.48
CA GLY A 295 2.73 30.92 -2.25
C GLY A 295 3.36 29.68 -2.91
N GLU A 296 4.65 29.41 -2.73
CA GLU A 296 5.33 28.26 -3.34
C GLU A 296 5.04 26.95 -2.58
N PRO A 297 4.38 25.95 -3.19
CA PRO A 297 4.08 24.69 -2.52
C PRO A 297 5.33 23.84 -2.31
N PHE A 298 5.48 23.24 -1.14
CA PHE A 298 6.63 22.37 -0.86
C PHE A 298 6.27 21.05 -0.19
N GLY A 299 5.19 21.03 0.59
CA GLY A 299 4.83 19.88 1.41
C GLY A 299 3.35 19.56 1.36
N SER A 300 2.98 18.32 1.68
CA SER A 300 1.60 17.97 1.98
C SER A 300 1.49 17.00 3.14
N ILE A 301 0.48 17.21 3.99
CA ILE A 301 0.13 16.36 5.12
C ILE A 301 -1.36 16.03 5.09
N ALA A 302 -1.71 14.78 5.38
CA ALA A 302 -3.09 14.43 5.64
C ALA A 302 -3.43 14.87 7.06
N VAL A 303 -4.47 15.67 7.26
CA VAL A 303 -4.88 16.19 8.58
C VAL A 303 -6.23 15.62 9.02
N SER A 304 -6.52 15.66 10.31
CA SER A 304 -7.85 15.40 10.85
C SER A 304 -8.64 16.70 10.94
N GLY A 305 -9.74 16.81 10.19
CA GLY A 305 -10.64 17.96 10.25
C GLY A 305 -10.55 18.89 9.05
N ALA A 306 -11.59 19.70 8.87
CA ALA A 306 -11.60 20.78 7.90
C ALA A 306 -10.75 21.96 8.42
N PHE A 307 -10.17 22.68 7.49
CA PHE A 307 -9.44 23.91 7.77
C PHE A 307 -9.68 24.88 6.63
N GLU A 308 -9.56 26.16 6.95
CA GLU A 308 -9.65 27.23 5.96
C GLU A 308 -8.25 27.53 5.43
N ASP A 309 -8.20 28.05 4.21
CA ASP A 309 -6.94 28.46 3.60
C ASP A 309 -6.44 29.70 4.35
N ASP A 310 -5.40 29.53 5.16
CA ASP A 310 -4.91 30.60 6.03
C ASP A 310 -3.41 30.43 6.33
N ARG A 311 -2.83 31.49 6.89
CA ARG A 311 -1.50 31.47 7.46
C ARG A 311 -1.52 30.77 8.81
N MET A 312 -0.77 29.69 8.90
CA MET A 312 -0.70 28.89 10.12
C MET A 312 0.75 28.72 10.56
N LEU A 313 0.94 28.50 11.85
CA LEU A 313 2.22 28.15 12.41
C LEU A 313 2.45 26.64 12.25
N ALA A 314 3.44 26.27 11.43
CA ALA A 314 3.91 24.90 11.31
C ALA A 314 4.94 24.60 12.39
N VAL A 315 4.56 23.78 13.38
CA VAL A 315 5.38 23.41 14.55
C VAL A 315 5.83 21.96 14.46
N GLY A 316 7.13 21.68 14.59
CA GLY A 316 7.67 20.33 14.65
C GLY A 316 8.84 20.06 13.71
N ASP A 317 8.82 18.94 12.99
CA ASP A 317 9.88 18.54 12.05
C ASP A 317 9.40 18.73 10.60
N LEU A 318 9.79 19.85 9.98
CA LEU A 318 9.45 20.19 8.60
C LEU A 318 10.32 19.48 7.55
N SER A 319 11.19 18.53 7.93
CA SER A 319 11.91 17.68 6.98
C SER A 319 10.99 16.64 6.30
N TYR A 320 11.38 16.11 5.14
CA TYR A 320 10.59 15.05 4.50
C TYR A 320 10.52 13.79 5.39
N GLY A 321 9.30 13.29 5.62
CA GLY A 321 9.05 12.22 6.60
C GLY A 321 8.96 12.70 8.06
N GLY A 322 9.06 14.01 8.30
CA GLY A 322 8.84 14.67 9.60
C GLY A 322 7.37 14.80 9.96
N TRP A 323 7.10 15.15 11.22
CA TRP A 323 5.76 15.37 11.75
C TRP A 323 5.59 16.83 12.12
N VAL A 324 4.54 17.46 11.59
CA VAL A 324 4.28 18.90 11.70
C VAL A 324 2.85 19.13 12.15
N VAL A 325 2.68 19.85 13.24
CA VAL A 325 1.39 20.35 13.71
C VAL A 325 1.14 21.71 13.10
N LEU A 326 -0.10 21.95 12.67
CA LEU A 326 -0.50 23.29 12.24
C LEU A 326 -1.26 23.94 13.38
N VAL A 327 -0.82 25.14 13.77
CA VAL A 327 -1.44 25.91 14.84
C VAL A 327 -1.92 27.22 14.25
N ASP A 328 -3.18 27.51 14.53
CA ASP A 328 -3.89 28.74 14.22
C ASP A 328 -4.24 29.42 15.56
N ALA A 329 -4.75 30.66 15.56
CA ALA A 329 -5.13 31.40 16.76
C ALA A 329 -6.09 30.59 17.66
N ASP A 330 -7.02 29.87 17.03
CA ASP A 330 -8.13 29.20 17.73
C ASP A 330 -8.03 27.66 17.73
N ARG A 331 -7.14 27.06 16.95
CA ARG A 331 -7.13 25.61 16.72
C ARG A 331 -5.75 25.01 16.51
N VAL A 332 -5.64 23.74 16.91
CA VAL A 332 -4.48 22.88 16.66
C VAL A 332 -4.90 21.74 15.74
N ILE A 333 -4.35 21.69 14.54
CA ILE A 333 -4.65 20.68 13.53
C ILE A 333 -3.56 19.61 13.54
N LEU A 334 -3.97 18.37 13.78
CA LEU A 334 -3.06 17.25 13.91
C LEU A 334 -2.93 16.44 12.60
N PRO A 335 -1.72 16.19 12.06
CA PRO A 335 -1.53 15.26 10.94
C PRO A 335 -1.84 13.80 11.27
N ASN A 336 -2.43 13.11 10.31
CA ASN A 336 -2.62 11.65 10.32
C ASN A 336 -1.43 10.89 9.72
N ARG A 337 -0.50 11.61 9.07
CA ARG A 337 0.69 11.08 8.37
C ARG A 337 1.83 12.11 8.35
N PRO A 338 3.10 11.65 8.24
CA PRO A 338 4.24 12.55 8.11
C PRO A 338 4.20 13.38 6.82
N LEU A 339 4.94 14.50 6.83
CA LEU A 339 5.13 15.41 5.71
C LEU A 339 5.67 14.68 4.48
N ARG A 340 5.01 14.88 3.34
CA ARG A 340 5.43 14.32 2.06
C ARG A 340 5.78 15.42 1.06
N PRO A 341 6.73 15.15 0.15
CA PRO A 341 7.01 16.07 -0.95
C PRO A 341 5.77 16.32 -1.78
N HIS A 342 5.53 17.60 -2.10
CA HIS A 342 4.50 17.97 -3.05
C HIS A 342 5.08 17.87 -4.47
N HIS A 343 4.68 16.86 -5.24
CA HIS A 343 5.22 16.61 -6.59
C HIS A 343 4.36 17.16 -7.74
N ARG A 344 3.29 17.90 -7.45
CA ARG A 344 2.40 18.43 -8.49
C ARG A 344 2.05 19.87 -8.17
N ALA A 345 2.36 20.82 -9.05
CA ALA A 345 1.69 22.10 -9.03
C ALA A 345 0.18 21.83 -9.19
N LEU A 346 -0.60 22.02 -8.13
CA LEU A 346 -2.05 22.10 -8.27
C LEU A 346 -2.37 23.42 -8.98
N PRO A 347 -3.35 23.45 -9.88
CA PRO A 347 -3.89 24.73 -10.34
C PRO A 347 -4.33 25.54 -9.12
N ARG A 348 -3.97 26.84 -9.09
CA ARG A 348 -4.36 27.77 -8.01
C ARG A 348 -5.86 27.67 -7.75
N LEU A 349 -6.21 27.40 -6.48
CA LEU A 349 -7.58 27.36 -5.97
C LEU A 349 -8.17 28.75 -5.68
N ASP A 350 -7.43 29.82 -5.95
CA ASP A 350 -7.86 31.21 -5.64
C ASP A 350 -8.86 31.79 -6.65
N GLY A 351 -9.43 30.97 -7.55
CA GLY A 351 -10.68 31.35 -8.16
C GLY A 351 -11.78 31.01 -7.16
N PRO A 352 -12.59 31.96 -6.65
CA PRO A 352 -13.81 31.61 -5.93
C PRO A 352 -14.57 30.63 -6.84
N GLY A 353 -14.67 29.37 -6.42
CA GLY A 353 -15.41 28.38 -7.18
C GLY A 353 -16.79 28.97 -7.41
N GLU A 354 -17.21 29.04 -8.68
CA GLU A 354 -18.46 29.68 -9.07
C GLU A 354 -19.59 29.06 -8.24
N GLU A 355 -20.18 29.86 -7.35
CA GLU A 355 -21.36 29.45 -6.62
C GLU A 355 -22.44 29.18 -7.66
N LEU A 356 -22.96 27.96 -7.65
CA LEU A 356 -23.91 27.53 -8.65
C LEU A 356 -25.27 28.14 -8.31
N LEU A 357 -25.46 29.40 -8.69
CA LEU A 357 -26.74 30.08 -8.65
C LEU A 357 -27.65 29.38 -9.67
N GLY A 358 -28.66 28.68 -9.15
CA GLY A 358 -29.42 27.69 -9.90
C GLY A 358 -30.21 28.30 -11.06
N VAL A 359 -30.05 27.70 -12.25
CA VAL A 359 -31.07 27.77 -13.30
C VAL A 359 -32.18 26.79 -12.90
N ALA A 360 -33.44 27.23 -12.95
CA ALA A 360 -34.59 26.40 -12.59
C ALA A 360 -34.68 25.18 -13.53
N LEU A 361 -34.26 24.01 -13.03
CA LEU A 361 -34.36 22.74 -13.74
C LEU A 361 -35.44 21.88 -13.08
N GLU A 362 -36.28 21.22 -13.88
CA GLU A 362 -37.19 20.17 -13.42
C GLU A 362 -36.45 19.11 -12.61
N THR A 363 -36.96 18.79 -11.42
CA THR A 363 -36.36 17.75 -10.58
C THR A 363 -36.44 16.42 -11.32
N PRO A 364 -35.32 15.73 -11.60
CA PRO A 364 -35.37 14.43 -12.23
C PRO A 364 -36.06 13.41 -11.32
N PRO A 365 -36.54 12.27 -11.87
CA PRO A 365 -37.10 11.19 -11.06
C PRO A 365 -36.09 10.74 -10.00
N LEU A 366 -36.55 10.68 -8.75
CA LEU A 366 -35.76 10.26 -7.59
C LEU A 366 -36.04 8.79 -7.27
N PRO A 367 -35.06 8.00 -6.80
CA PRO A 367 -33.70 8.40 -6.44
C PRO A 367 -32.80 8.65 -7.66
N PHE A 368 -32.04 9.74 -7.63
CA PHE A 368 -31.17 10.15 -8.74
C PHE A 368 -29.71 9.76 -8.46
N PRO A 369 -29.13 8.78 -9.17
CA PRO A 369 -27.74 8.36 -8.95
C PRO A 369 -26.75 9.36 -9.54
N VAL A 370 -25.77 9.79 -8.75
CA VAL A 370 -24.64 10.60 -9.21
C VAL A 370 -23.52 9.64 -9.65
N PRO A 371 -23.29 9.46 -10.96
CA PRO A 371 -22.33 8.50 -11.46
C PRO A 371 -20.90 8.86 -11.01
N PRO A 372 -19.99 7.89 -10.84
CA PRO A 372 -18.60 8.17 -10.45
C PRO A 372 -17.85 8.86 -11.60
N HIS A 373 -16.71 9.48 -11.29
CA HIS A 373 -15.89 10.20 -12.28
C HIS A 373 -15.56 9.29 -13.48
N ARG A 374 -15.52 9.85 -14.70
CA ARG A 374 -15.10 9.10 -15.90
C ARG A 374 -13.77 8.36 -15.72
N ARG A 375 -12.78 8.98 -15.07
CA ARG A 375 -11.49 8.35 -14.76
C ARG A 375 -11.63 7.18 -13.81
N ASP A 376 -12.53 7.25 -12.83
CA ASP A 376 -12.78 6.17 -11.88
C ASP A 376 -13.55 5.02 -12.55
N VAL A 377 -14.47 5.31 -13.48
CA VAL A 377 -15.13 4.29 -14.33
C VAL A 377 -14.10 3.59 -15.22
N VAL A 378 -13.22 4.35 -15.87
CA VAL A 378 -12.16 3.78 -16.73
C VAL A 378 -11.19 2.95 -15.88
N ALA A 379 -10.73 3.47 -14.74
CA ALA A 379 -9.89 2.73 -13.81
C ALA A 379 -10.60 1.48 -13.26
N SER A 380 -11.91 1.56 -12.99
CA SER A 380 -12.74 0.43 -12.57
C SER A 380 -12.76 -0.66 -13.64
N ARG A 381 -13.01 -0.29 -14.91
CA ARG A 381 -12.95 -1.21 -16.04
C ARG A 381 -11.59 -1.89 -16.19
N TRP A 382 -10.50 -1.11 -16.12
CA TRP A 382 -9.15 -1.67 -16.18
C TRP A 382 -8.84 -2.59 -15.00
N LEU A 383 -9.30 -2.27 -13.80
CA LEU A 383 -9.15 -3.14 -12.64
C LEU A 383 -9.95 -4.43 -12.77
N PHE A 384 -11.17 -4.38 -13.30
CA PHE A 384 -11.94 -5.59 -13.59
C PHE A 384 -11.31 -6.42 -14.71
N ALA A 385 -10.79 -5.79 -15.76
CA ALA A 385 -10.05 -6.47 -16.81
C ALA A 385 -8.78 -7.15 -16.26
N ALA A 386 -8.02 -6.45 -15.40
CA ALA A 386 -6.87 -7.00 -14.71
C ALA A 386 -7.27 -8.17 -13.79
N ALA A 387 -8.38 -8.05 -13.06
CA ALA A 387 -8.89 -9.13 -12.23
C ALA A 387 -9.26 -10.35 -13.06
N LEU A 388 -10.01 -10.17 -14.16
CA LEU A 388 -10.38 -11.25 -15.07
C LEU A 388 -9.14 -11.94 -15.66
N PHE A 389 -8.16 -11.14 -16.11
CA PHE A 389 -6.90 -11.65 -16.63
C PHE A 389 -6.14 -12.46 -15.58
N LEU A 390 -6.01 -11.95 -14.36
CA LEU A 390 -5.33 -12.63 -13.26
C LEU A 390 -6.05 -13.92 -12.84
N THR A 391 -7.39 -13.92 -12.81
CA THR A 391 -8.17 -15.14 -12.53
C THR A 391 -8.03 -16.16 -13.65
N ALA A 392 -8.04 -15.74 -14.92
CA ALA A 392 -7.82 -16.64 -16.06
C ALA A 392 -6.40 -17.21 -16.06
N ALA A 393 -5.40 -16.37 -15.80
CA ALA A 393 -4.00 -16.80 -15.64
C ALA A 393 -3.84 -17.77 -14.47
N ALA A 394 -4.57 -17.58 -13.37
CA ALA A 394 -4.54 -18.51 -12.24
C ALA A 394 -4.95 -19.96 -12.60
N VAL A 395 -5.71 -20.17 -13.69
CA VAL A 395 -6.07 -21.51 -14.18
C VAL A 395 -4.88 -22.22 -14.85
N THR A 396 -3.98 -21.46 -15.46
CA THR A 396 -2.79 -21.99 -16.15
C THR A 396 -1.55 -22.01 -15.26
N LEU A 397 -1.55 -21.23 -14.18
CA LEU A 397 -0.48 -21.20 -13.19
C LEU A 397 -0.57 -22.42 -12.27
N ARG A 398 0.58 -22.86 -11.75
CA ARG A 398 0.68 -23.92 -10.74
C ARG A 398 1.39 -23.40 -9.49
N GLY A 399 1.20 -24.11 -8.37
CA GLY A 399 1.84 -23.80 -7.10
C GLY A 399 1.44 -22.45 -6.49
N PRO A 400 2.31 -21.83 -5.68
CA PRO A 400 1.98 -20.63 -4.90
C PRO A 400 1.66 -19.38 -5.73
N VAL A 401 2.01 -19.37 -7.02
CA VAL A 401 1.72 -18.27 -7.93
C VAL A 401 0.21 -18.11 -8.15
N VAL A 402 -0.54 -19.22 -8.08
CA VAL A 402 -2.02 -19.23 -8.17
C VAL A 402 -2.65 -18.39 -7.06
N LEU A 403 -2.19 -18.57 -5.81
CA LEU A 403 -2.67 -17.82 -4.66
C LEU A 403 -2.44 -16.32 -4.82
N THR A 404 -1.24 -15.95 -5.29
CA THR A 404 -0.88 -14.54 -5.50
C THR A 404 -1.73 -13.93 -6.62
N ALA A 405 -1.94 -14.67 -7.71
CA ALA A 405 -2.79 -14.25 -8.82
C ALA A 405 -4.25 -14.06 -8.37
N LEU A 406 -4.83 -15.01 -7.65
CA LEU A 406 -6.21 -14.94 -7.14
C LEU A 406 -6.39 -13.83 -6.10
N TRP A 407 -5.45 -13.64 -5.18
CA TRP A 407 -5.47 -12.54 -4.21
C TRP A 407 -5.43 -11.18 -4.93
N THR A 408 -4.55 -11.04 -5.91
CA THR A 408 -4.42 -9.82 -6.70
C THR A 408 -5.68 -9.59 -7.55
N ALA A 409 -6.27 -10.64 -8.11
CA ALA A 409 -7.55 -10.57 -8.81
C ALA A 409 -8.68 -10.11 -7.88
N GLY A 410 -8.76 -10.65 -6.66
CA GLY A 410 -9.72 -10.25 -5.64
C GLY A 410 -9.59 -8.77 -5.25
N THR A 411 -8.37 -8.31 -4.98
CA THR A 411 -8.12 -6.89 -4.66
C THR A 411 -8.45 -5.96 -5.82
N CYS A 412 -8.12 -6.34 -7.06
CA CYS A 412 -8.51 -5.61 -8.27
C CYS A 412 -10.03 -5.56 -8.43
N THR A 413 -10.74 -6.66 -8.18
CA THR A 413 -12.20 -6.74 -8.23
C THR A 413 -12.84 -5.79 -7.21
N VAL A 414 -12.39 -5.84 -5.95
CA VAL A 414 -12.90 -4.96 -4.89
C VAL A 414 -12.61 -3.50 -5.20
N ALA A 415 -11.38 -3.18 -5.63
CA ALA A 415 -11.00 -1.82 -5.98
C ALA A 415 -11.78 -1.30 -7.20
N GLY A 416 -12.00 -2.15 -8.21
CA GLY A 416 -12.79 -1.86 -9.39
C GLY A 416 -14.24 -1.59 -9.02
N TRP A 417 -14.85 -2.45 -8.21
CA TRP A 417 -16.22 -2.32 -7.74
C TRP A 417 -16.44 -1.05 -6.91
N VAL A 418 -15.53 -0.74 -5.99
CA VAL A 418 -15.58 0.49 -5.18
C VAL A 418 -15.53 1.74 -6.08
N ARG A 419 -14.69 1.75 -7.12
CA ARG A 419 -14.54 2.89 -8.05
C ARG A 419 -15.66 3.01 -9.08
N GLY A 420 -16.31 1.90 -9.43
CA GLY A 420 -17.39 1.86 -10.43
C GLY A 420 -18.77 2.24 -9.88
N ARG A 421 -18.93 2.34 -8.56
CA ARG A 421 -20.21 2.67 -7.92
C ARG A 421 -20.51 4.18 -7.96
N PRO A 422 -21.80 4.58 -8.05
CA PRO A 422 -22.19 5.98 -7.93
C PRO A 422 -21.65 6.57 -6.62
N SER A 423 -21.08 7.77 -6.74
CA SER A 423 -20.44 8.49 -5.64
C SER A 423 -21.45 9.00 -4.63
N ALA A 424 -22.66 9.33 -5.09
CA ALA A 424 -23.81 9.62 -4.27
C ALA A 424 -25.11 9.17 -4.95
N VAL A 425 -26.17 9.06 -4.16
CA VAL A 425 -27.55 8.93 -4.67
C VAL A 425 -28.37 10.03 -4.00
N PHE A 426 -29.02 10.86 -4.80
CA PHE A 426 -29.86 11.94 -4.33
C PHE A 426 -31.28 11.41 -4.11
N HIS A 427 -31.76 11.52 -2.88
CA HIS A 427 -33.14 11.24 -2.48
C HIS A 427 -33.86 12.57 -2.22
N ARG A 428 -35.16 12.51 -1.99
CA ARG A 428 -36.00 13.70 -1.77
C ARG A 428 -35.63 14.45 -0.49
N ASP A 429 -35.24 13.71 0.53
CA ASP A 429 -34.98 14.17 1.89
C ASP A 429 -33.48 14.21 2.25
N HIS A 430 -32.64 13.49 1.50
CA HIS A 430 -31.21 13.39 1.80
C HIS A 430 -30.35 13.05 0.57
N ALA A 431 -29.04 13.32 0.67
CA ALA A 431 -28.01 12.76 -0.20
C ALA A 431 -27.35 11.54 0.48
N ALA A 432 -27.40 10.38 -0.17
CA ALA A 432 -26.67 9.19 0.27
C ALA A 432 -25.27 9.16 -0.37
N VAL A 433 -24.30 9.77 0.29
CA VAL A 433 -22.90 9.87 -0.19
C VAL A 433 -22.12 8.63 0.21
N ARG A 434 -21.52 7.93 -0.76
CA ARG A 434 -20.77 6.69 -0.52
C ARG A 434 -19.28 6.97 -0.43
N SER A 435 -18.66 6.45 0.62
CA SER A 435 -17.21 6.35 0.78
C SER A 435 -16.75 4.89 0.69
N TRP A 436 -15.43 4.68 0.74
CA TRP A 436 -14.81 3.35 0.71
C TRP A 436 -15.33 2.40 1.81
N LEU A 437 -15.67 2.89 3.01
CA LEU A 437 -16.12 2.07 4.15
C LEU A 437 -17.53 2.37 4.66
N ARG A 438 -18.07 3.54 4.34
CA ARG A 438 -19.32 4.03 4.91
C ARG A 438 -20.19 4.69 3.87
N THR A 439 -21.50 4.51 4.03
CA THR A 439 -22.50 5.35 3.35
C THR A 439 -22.97 6.39 4.35
N TYR A 440 -22.80 7.66 4.00
CA TYR A 440 -23.28 8.79 4.76
C TYR A 440 -24.64 9.19 4.21
N ARG A 441 -25.64 9.27 5.09
CA ARG A 441 -26.94 9.86 4.81
C ARG A 441 -26.87 11.30 5.28
N VAL A 442 -26.82 12.22 4.34
CA VAL A 442 -26.70 13.67 4.56
C VAL A 442 -28.07 14.29 4.30
N PRO A 443 -28.82 14.69 5.33
CA PRO A 443 -30.04 15.47 5.15
C PRO A 443 -29.72 16.74 4.36
N TRP A 444 -30.58 17.13 3.41
CA TRP A 444 -30.28 18.31 2.62
C TRP A 444 -30.20 19.57 3.49
N SER A 445 -31.01 19.64 4.55
CA SER A 445 -30.99 20.70 5.55
C SER A 445 -29.62 20.91 6.23
N ALA A 446 -28.75 19.89 6.27
CA ALA A 446 -27.42 20.01 6.84
C ALA A 446 -26.37 20.60 5.87
N VAL A 447 -26.71 20.74 4.58
CA VAL A 447 -25.82 21.24 3.52
C VAL A 447 -25.90 22.76 3.48
N THR A 448 -24.78 23.45 3.73
CA THR A 448 -24.71 24.91 3.77
C THR A 448 -24.44 25.54 2.42
N SER A 449 -23.60 24.92 1.59
CA SER A 449 -23.30 25.44 0.26
C SER A 449 -23.03 24.35 -0.78
N PHE A 450 -23.35 24.69 -2.03
CA PHE A 450 -23.08 23.88 -3.23
C PHE A 450 -22.03 24.59 -4.07
N ARG A 451 -20.82 24.04 -4.14
CA ARG A 451 -19.70 24.67 -4.86
C ARG A 451 -19.25 23.85 -6.05
N ARG A 452 -18.82 24.53 -7.11
CA ARG A 452 -18.13 23.90 -8.24
C ARG A 452 -16.61 23.95 -8.00
N ASP A 453 -15.96 22.79 -7.93
CA ASP A 453 -14.50 22.65 -7.97
C ASP A 453 -14.09 21.91 -9.25
N GLY A 454 -13.82 22.68 -10.31
CA GLY A 454 -13.56 22.15 -11.64
C GLY A 454 -14.74 21.33 -12.18
N ASP A 455 -14.53 20.01 -12.28
CA ASP A 455 -15.53 19.02 -12.73
C ASP A 455 -16.18 18.27 -11.55
N ARG A 456 -16.23 18.89 -10.37
CA ARG A 456 -16.76 18.25 -9.16
C ARG A 456 -17.74 19.17 -8.44
N LEU A 457 -18.81 18.58 -7.93
CA LEU A 457 -19.76 19.24 -7.04
C LEU A 457 -19.29 19.00 -5.60
N VAL A 458 -19.08 20.08 -4.86
CA VAL A 458 -18.70 20.03 -3.45
C VAL A 458 -19.92 20.40 -2.62
N LEU A 459 -20.27 19.52 -1.67
CA LEU A 459 -21.28 19.77 -0.65
C LEU A 459 -20.56 20.11 0.64
N ASP A 460 -20.71 21.35 1.11
CA ASP A 460 -20.23 21.77 2.43
C ASP A 460 -21.37 21.63 3.43
N LEU A 461 -21.06 21.18 4.65
CA LEU A 461 -22.03 20.95 5.72
C LEU A 461 -21.83 21.94 6.86
N GLU A 462 -22.89 22.15 7.66
CA GLU A 462 -22.80 22.96 8.90
C GLU A 462 -21.75 22.41 9.87
N SER A 463 -21.59 21.09 9.92
CA SER A 463 -20.56 20.41 10.72
C SER A 463 -19.11 20.69 10.25
N GLY A 464 -18.91 21.43 9.16
CA GLY A 464 -17.62 21.62 8.50
C GLY A 464 -17.15 20.42 7.67
N ALA A 465 -17.90 19.32 7.65
CA ALA A 465 -17.59 18.20 6.77
C ALA A 465 -17.83 18.58 5.29
N ARG A 466 -16.95 18.10 4.42
CA ARG A 466 -16.99 18.37 2.97
C ARG A 466 -17.11 17.07 2.19
N PHE A 467 -18.11 16.99 1.31
CA PHE A 467 -18.28 15.87 0.40
C PHE A 467 -18.04 16.31 -1.05
N THR A 468 -17.03 15.72 -1.69
CA THR A 468 -16.72 15.99 -3.09
C THR A 468 -17.33 14.90 -3.97
N LEU A 469 -18.31 15.28 -4.77
CA LEU A 469 -18.99 14.43 -5.75
C LEU A 469 -18.34 14.66 -7.12
N ALA A 470 -17.83 13.58 -7.72
CA ALA A 470 -17.28 13.66 -9.05
C ALA A 470 -18.40 13.67 -10.10
N THR A 471 -18.29 14.50 -11.13
CA THR A 471 -19.23 14.49 -12.26
C THR A 471 -18.61 13.71 -13.43
N SER A 472 -19.44 13.00 -14.20
CA SER A 472 -18.92 12.20 -15.32
C SER A 472 -19.69 12.25 -16.62
N ARG A 473 -20.88 12.87 -16.63
CA ARG A 473 -21.69 13.01 -17.86
C ARG A 473 -22.49 14.30 -17.93
N ARG A 474 -23.01 14.76 -16.80
CA ARG A 474 -23.71 16.04 -16.71
C ARG A 474 -22.75 17.14 -16.24
N PRO A 475 -22.86 18.36 -16.79
CA PRO A 475 -22.08 19.49 -16.31
C PRO A 475 -22.36 19.70 -14.82
N VAL A 476 -21.32 20.09 -14.07
CA VAL A 476 -21.42 20.28 -12.60
C VAL A 476 -22.53 21.25 -12.23
N THR A 477 -22.76 22.23 -13.11
CA THR A 477 -23.83 23.23 -12.99
C THR A 477 -25.22 22.58 -12.88
N GLU A 478 -25.51 21.58 -13.70
CA GLU A 478 -26.78 20.85 -13.68
C GLU A 478 -26.96 20.03 -12.40
N LEU A 479 -25.90 19.35 -11.96
CA LEU A 479 -25.92 18.59 -10.71
C LEU A 479 -26.07 19.50 -9.49
N GLY A 480 -25.41 20.65 -9.48
CA GLY A 480 -25.55 21.65 -8.42
C GLY A 480 -26.96 22.23 -8.38
N ALA A 481 -27.57 22.52 -9.53
CA ALA A 481 -28.95 23.00 -9.61
C ALA A 481 -29.96 21.95 -9.11
N ILE A 482 -29.78 20.66 -9.45
CA ILE A 482 -30.60 19.57 -8.90
C ILE A 482 -30.43 19.50 -7.38
N ALA A 483 -29.19 19.50 -6.88
CA ALA A 483 -28.91 19.41 -5.45
C ALA A 483 -29.48 20.61 -4.69
N ARG A 484 -29.39 21.82 -5.24
CA ARG A 484 -29.98 23.04 -4.68
C ARG A 484 -31.49 22.96 -4.61
N ARG A 485 -32.15 22.56 -5.71
CA ARG A 485 -33.62 22.39 -5.72
C ARG A 485 -34.09 21.34 -4.71
N LEU A 486 -33.34 20.25 -4.56
CA LEU A 486 -33.64 19.25 -3.53
C LEU A 486 -33.46 19.80 -2.12
N HIS A 487 -32.45 20.65 -1.90
CA HIS A 487 -32.26 21.36 -0.64
C HIS A 487 -33.38 22.33 -0.33
N ASP A 488 -33.79 23.16 -1.28
CA ASP A 488 -34.87 24.14 -1.09
C ASP A 488 -36.24 23.48 -0.84
N THR A 489 -36.44 22.24 -1.30
CA THR A 489 -37.71 21.49 -1.16
C THR A 489 -37.69 20.46 -0.03
N ALA A 490 -36.55 20.22 0.60
CA ALA A 490 -36.43 19.23 1.65
C ALA A 490 -37.07 19.72 2.96
N PRO A 491 -37.72 18.82 3.72
CA PRO A 491 -38.17 19.17 5.07
C PRO A 491 -36.96 19.55 5.93
N HIS A 492 -37.13 20.61 6.73
CA HIS A 492 -36.08 21.09 7.62
C HIS A 492 -35.91 20.13 8.80
N GLY A 493 -34.65 19.83 9.16
CA GLY A 493 -34.31 18.95 10.28
C GLY A 493 -33.70 17.60 9.85
N GLY A 494 -32.90 17.03 10.75
CA GLY A 494 -32.23 15.74 10.59
C GLY A 494 -30.72 15.84 10.77
N GLU A 495 -30.13 14.86 11.46
CA GLU A 495 -28.68 14.77 11.63
C GLU A 495 -28.04 13.86 10.57
N PRO A 496 -26.81 14.18 10.11
CA PRO A 496 -26.04 13.28 9.27
C PRO A 496 -25.82 11.93 9.97
N THR A 497 -26.31 10.84 9.37
CA THR A 497 -26.09 9.49 9.89
C THR A 497 -25.10 8.73 9.00
N SER A 498 -24.35 7.79 9.58
CA SER A 498 -23.43 6.95 8.81
C SER A 498 -23.71 5.47 9.08
N ARG A 499 -23.70 4.66 8.03
CA ARG A 499 -23.79 3.19 8.12
C ARG A 499 -22.56 2.57 7.49
N LEU A 500 -22.13 1.42 8.02
CA LEU A 500 -21.08 0.61 7.39
C LEU A 500 -21.50 0.23 5.97
N GLY A 501 -20.63 0.48 5.01
CA GLY A 501 -20.86 0.16 3.61
C GLY A 501 -20.69 -1.34 3.35
N GLY A 502 -21.34 -1.83 2.30
CA GLY A 502 -21.28 -3.26 1.92
C GLY A 502 -19.91 -3.75 1.43
N ALA A 503 -18.86 -2.93 1.47
CA ALA A 503 -17.50 -3.35 1.13
C ALA A 503 -16.80 -4.15 2.24
N LEU A 504 -17.22 -3.96 3.49
CA LEU A 504 -16.61 -4.64 4.63
C LEU A 504 -16.92 -6.15 4.69
N PRO A 505 -18.16 -6.61 4.43
CA PRO A 505 -18.45 -8.03 4.26
C PRO A 505 -17.67 -8.67 3.11
N VAL A 506 -17.50 -7.94 1.99
CA VAL A 506 -16.74 -8.44 0.83
C VAL A 506 -15.26 -8.58 1.16
N ALA A 507 -14.66 -7.58 1.83
CA ALA A 507 -13.27 -7.67 2.27
C ALA A 507 -13.06 -8.79 3.30
N ALA A 508 -14.00 -8.97 4.23
CA ALA A 508 -13.98 -10.07 5.21
C ALA A 508 -14.10 -11.45 4.53
N PHE A 509 -14.98 -11.57 3.53
CA PHE A 509 -15.12 -12.79 2.74
C PHE A 509 -13.85 -13.11 1.94
N CYS A 510 -13.25 -12.13 1.25
CA CYS A 510 -11.98 -12.33 0.55
C CYS A 510 -10.86 -12.74 1.52
N ALA A 511 -10.80 -12.17 2.71
CA ALA A 511 -9.84 -12.57 3.74
C ALA A 511 -10.09 -14.00 4.23
N LEU A 512 -11.35 -14.39 4.48
CA LEU A 512 -11.73 -15.75 4.87
C LEU A 512 -11.39 -16.78 3.80
N VAL A 513 -11.71 -16.48 2.54
CA VAL A 513 -11.38 -17.35 1.40
C VAL A 513 -9.87 -17.50 1.27
N ALA A 514 -9.10 -16.40 1.36
CA ALA A 514 -7.65 -16.48 1.31
C ALA A 514 -7.08 -17.34 2.45
N SER A 515 -7.58 -17.18 3.68
CA SER A 515 -7.19 -18.02 4.82
C SER A 515 -7.57 -19.49 4.63
N ALA A 516 -8.74 -19.77 4.04
CA ALA A 516 -9.21 -21.13 3.80
C ALA A 516 -8.40 -21.82 2.69
N VAL A 517 -8.09 -21.10 1.60
CA VAL A 517 -7.25 -21.67 0.53
C VAL A 517 -5.84 -21.93 1.07
N LEU A 518 -5.26 -21.00 1.85
CA LEU A 518 -3.96 -21.18 2.49
C LEU A 518 -3.90 -22.30 3.53
N TRP A 519 -5.06 -22.76 4.01
CA TRP A 519 -5.19 -23.92 4.89
C TRP A 519 -5.32 -25.24 4.11
N LEU A 520 -5.94 -25.19 2.94
CA LEU A 520 -6.20 -26.36 2.09
C LEU A 520 -5.05 -26.69 1.14
N THR A 521 -4.19 -25.71 0.87
CA THR A 521 -2.88 -25.86 0.20
C THR A 521 -1.79 -25.89 1.26
#